data_AF-A8H6V7-F1
#
_entry.id   AF-A8H6V7-F1
#
_cell.length_a   1.000
_cell.length_b   1.000
_cell.length_c   1.000
_cell.angle_alpha   90.00
_cell.angle_beta   90.00
_cell.angle_gamma   90.00
#
_symmetry.space_group_name_H-M   'P 1'
#
loop_
_entity.id
_entity.type
_entity.pdbx_description
1 polymer ?
#
loop_
_entity_poly.entity_id
_entity_poly.type
_entity_poly.pdbx_seq_one_letter_code
_entity_poly.pdbx_strand_id
1 'polypeptide(L)'
;MKSKLPVIVISIFITYVAFVAVIMLTYEPTPDEMDWEDRQAYNKAMMTEVVIGQNIDEIKTLFGKADFTEAKISNEQNLEVLFYRTHHKTSDGETSKEECTPLLFKQGKLIAWGEDTYHQYLSSPIDS
;
A
#
# COMPACT_ATOMS: atom_id res chain seq x y z
N MET A 1 -46.81 -10.76 -35.67
CA MET A 1 -45.77 -11.49 -34.90
C MET A 1 -45.29 -10.59 -33.77
N LYS A 2 -45.30 -11.05 -32.50
CA LYS A 2 -44.78 -10.23 -31.39
C LYS A 2 -43.25 -10.13 -31.52
N SER A 3 -42.70 -8.91 -31.45
CA SER A 3 -41.25 -8.70 -31.53
C SER A 3 -40.56 -9.35 -30.33
N LYS A 4 -39.53 -10.15 -30.57
CA LYS A 4 -38.70 -10.78 -29.51
C LYS A 4 -37.66 -9.81 -28.93
N LEU A 5 -37.52 -8.63 -29.54
CA LEU A 5 -36.49 -7.64 -29.19
C LEU A 5 -36.55 -7.20 -27.72
N PRO A 6 -37.72 -6.90 -27.11
CA PRO A 6 -37.77 -6.49 -25.70
C PRO A 6 -37.29 -7.59 -24.74
N VAL A 7 -37.63 -8.85 -25.03
CA VAL A 7 -37.21 -9.99 -24.19
C VAL A 7 -35.70 -10.16 -24.23
N ILE A 8 -35.09 -10.05 -25.41
CA ILE A 8 -33.63 -10.15 -25.58
C ILE A 8 -32.93 -9.03 -24.79
N VAL A 9 -33.42 -7.79 -24.89
CA VAL A 9 -32.84 -6.65 -24.16
C VAL A 9 -32.93 -6.85 -22.65
N ILE A 10 -34.08 -7.31 -22.14
CA ILE A 10 -34.27 -7.59 -20.71
C ILE A 10 -33.33 -8.71 -20.25
N SER A 11 -33.20 -9.79 -21.02
CA SER A 11 -32.31 -10.89 -20.68
C SER A 11 -30.84 -10.45 -20.61
N ILE A 12 -30.39 -9.60 -21.54
CA ILE A 12 -29.02 -9.05 -21.52
C ILE A 12 -28.81 -8.19 -20.28
N PHE A 13 -29.77 -7.31 -19.96
CA PHE A 13 -29.70 -6.46 -18.77
C PHE A 13 -29.60 -7.28 -17.47
N ILE A 14 -30.46 -8.29 -17.30
CA ILE A 14 -30.42 -9.19 -16.14
C ILE A 14 -29.07 -9.91 -16.05
N THR A 15 -28.56 -10.39 -17.19
CA THR A 15 -27.26 -11.08 -17.23
C THR A 15 -26.12 -10.14 -16.83
N TYR A 16 -26.13 -8.89 -17.30
CA TYR A 16 -25.13 -7.89 -16.92
C TYR A 16 -25.17 -7.54 -15.43
N VAL A 17 -26.37 -7.32 -14.86
CA VAL A 17 -26.52 -7.05 -13.43
C VAL A 17 -26.04 -8.23 -12.59
N ALA A 18 -26.38 -9.46 -12.97
CA ALA A 18 -25.90 -10.65 -12.28
C ALA A 18 -24.36 -10.76 -12.35
N PHE A 19 -23.77 -10.48 -13.50
CA PHE A 19 -22.32 -10.46 -13.66
C PHE A 19 -21.64 -9.41 -12.76
N VAL A 20 -22.14 -8.17 -12.73
CA VAL A 20 -21.60 -7.12 -11.85
C VAL A 20 -21.74 -7.49 -10.38
N ALA A 21 -22.87 -8.08 -9.98
CA ALA A 21 -23.06 -8.54 -8.61
C ALA A 21 -22.05 -9.64 -8.21
N VAL A 22 -21.73 -10.58 -9.11
CA VAL A 22 -20.70 -11.58 -8.87
C VAL A 22 -19.33 -10.93 -8.66
N ILE A 23 -18.95 -9.96 -9.50
CA ILE A 23 -17.69 -9.22 -9.35
C ILE A 23 -17.65 -8.51 -8.00
N MET A 24 -18.68 -7.74 -7.65
CA MET A 24 -18.75 -7.00 -6.38
C MET A 24 -18.66 -7.90 -5.14
N LEU A 25 -19.15 -9.15 -5.23
CA LEU A 25 -19.11 -10.10 -4.11
C LEU A 25 -17.82 -10.90 -4.01
N THR A 26 -16.98 -10.90 -5.05
CA THR A 26 -15.79 -11.76 -5.13
C THR A 26 -14.47 -10.99 -5.28
N TYR A 27 -14.55 -9.70 -5.63
CA TYR A 27 -13.37 -8.86 -5.81
C TYR A 27 -12.95 -8.22 -4.48
N GLU A 28 -11.74 -8.54 -4.03
CA GLU A 28 -11.06 -7.87 -2.93
C GLU A 28 -9.98 -6.95 -3.53
N PRO A 29 -10.08 -5.62 -3.37
CA PRO A 29 -9.08 -4.71 -3.92
C PRO A 29 -7.75 -4.92 -3.20
N THR A 30 -6.65 -4.94 -3.97
CA THR A 30 -5.31 -4.88 -3.39
C THR A 30 -5.05 -3.51 -2.76
N PRO A 31 -4.06 -3.37 -1.85
CA PRO A 31 -3.75 -2.08 -1.23
C PRO A 31 -3.42 -0.96 -2.25
N ASP A 32 -2.93 -1.30 -3.45
CA ASP A 32 -2.63 -0.35 -4.51
C ASP A 32 -3.87 0.10 -5.32
N GLU A 33 -4.98 -0.64 -5.21
CA GLU A 33 -6.26 -0.35 -5.88
C GLU A 33 -7.26 0.36 -4.94
N MET A 34 -6.96 0.42 -3.65
CA MET A 34 -7.76 1.13 -2.66
C MET A 34 -7.69 2.66 -2.87
N ASP A 35 -8.80 3.34 -2.61
CA ASP A 35 -8.79 4.80 -2.49
C ASP A 35 -7.89 5.21 -1.31
N TRP A 36 -7.37 6.44 -1.34
CA TRP A 36 -6.37 6.90 -0.39
C TRP A 36 -6.86 6.86 1.07
N GLU A 37 -8.14 7.09 1.34
CA GLU A 37 -8.71 7.04 2.70
C GLU A 37 -8.70 5.61 3.24
N ASP A 38 -9.19 4.66 2.45
CA ASP A 38 -9.25 3.24 2.80
C ASP A 38 -7.85 2.66 2.93
N ARG A 39 -6.95 3.00 2.00
CA ARG A 39 -5.55 2.57 2.02
C ARG A 39 -4.82 3.07 3.27
N GLN A 40 -5.06 4.33 3.66
CA GLN A 40 -4.48 4.89 4.89
C GLN A 40 -4.98 4.15 6.13
N ALA A 41 -6.28 3.88 6.22
CA ALA A 41 -6.86 3.13 7.33
C ALA A 41 -6.33 1.68 7.39
N TYR A 42 -6.23 1.02 6.23
CA TYR A 42 -5.65 -0.30 6.07
C TYR A 42 -4.17 -0.32 6.52
N ASN A 43 -3.33 0.57 6.00
CA ASN A 43 -1.92 0.67 6.38
C ASN A 43 -1.75 0.90 7.88
N LYS A 44 -2.55 1.78 8.46
CA LYS A 44 -2.54 2.05 9.91
C LYS A 44 -2.87 0.79 10.72
N ALA A 45 -3.85 0.01 10.29
CA ALA A 45 -4.20 -1.25 10.93
C ALA A 45 -3.10 -2.31 10.76
N MET A 46 -2.60 -2.50 9.54
CA MET A 46 -1.57 -3.51 9.24
C MET A 46 -0.21 -3.22 9.87
N MET A 47 0.04 -1.98 10.32
CA MET A 47 1.25 -1.65 11.07
C MET A 47 1.43 -2.51 12.34
N THR A 48 0.33 -3.05 12.92
CA THR A 48 0.42 -3.96 14.07
C THR A 48 0.98 -5.34 13.71
N GLU A 49 0.95 -5.73 12.44
CA GLU A 49 1.45 -7.00 11.92
C GLU A 49 2.92 -6.93 11.51
N VAL A 50 3.54 -5.75 11.62
CA VAL A 50 4.92 -5.50 11.23
C VAL A 50 5.86 -5.99 12.32
N VAL A 51 6.77 -6.89 11.96
CA VAL A 51 7.72 -7.54 12.87
C VAL A 51 9.14 -7.39 12.36
N ILE A 52 10.06 -7.05 13.26
CA ILE A 52 11.50 -6.97 12.97
C ILE A 52 12.00 -8.29 12.38
N GLY A 53 12.79 -8.21 11.31
CA GLY A 53 13.32 -9.36 10.58
C GLY A 53 12.48 -9.83 9.39
N GLN A 54 11.29 -9.25 9.17
CA GLN A 54 10.51 -9.47 7.94
C GLN A 54 11.30 -9.07 6.70
N ASN A 55 11.07 -9.80 5.60
CA ASN A 55 11.64 -9.45 4.31
C ASN A 55 10.92 -8.23 3.75
N ILE A 56 11.66 -7.35 3.08
CA ILE A 56 11.09 -6.23 2.35
C ILE A 56 10.01 -6.64 1.33
N ASP A 57 10.13 -7.81 0.73
CA ASP A 57 9.11 -8.36 -0.20
C ASP A 57 7.81 -8.73 0.52
N GLU A 58 7.89 -9.21 1.77
CA GLU A 58 6.71 -9.49 2.61
C GLU A 58 5.99 -8.18 2.95
N ILE A 59 6.75 -7.12 3.29
CA ILE A 59 6.19 -5.78 3.53
C ILE A 59 5.54 -5.21 2.27
N LYS A 60 6.20 -5.30 1.11
CA LYS A 60 5.64 -4.85 -0.17
C LYS A 60 4.38 -5.63 -0.57
N THR A 61 4.31 -6.91 -0.21
CA THR A 61 3.09 -7.71 -0.41
C THR A 61 1.96 -7.27 0.52
N LEU A 62 2.28 -6.95 1.77
CA LEU A 62 1.31 -6.55 2.79
C LEU A 62 0.71 -5.16 2.54
N PHE A 63 1.55 -4.17 2.19
CA PHE A 63 1.16 -2.76 2.07
C PHE A 63 1.05 -2.26 0.62
N GLY A 64 1.45 -3.07 -0.36
CA GLY A 64 1.61 -2.62 -1.75
C GLY A 64 2.83 -1.72 -1.93
N LYS A 65 2.75 -0.85 -2.94
CA LYS A 65 3.82 0.07 -3.32
C LYS A 65 4.02 1.17 -2.26
N ALA A 66 5.23 1.37 -1.78
CA ALA A 66 5.52 2.49 -0.88
C ALA A 66 5.26 3.86 -1.55
N ASP A 67 4.77 4.82 -0.77
CA ASP A 67 4.52 6.20 -1.23
C ASP A 67 5.84 6.92 -1.51
N PHE A 68 6.85 6.65 -0.68
CA PHE A 68 8.24 7.07 -0.91
C PHE A 68 9.20 5.93 -0.63
N THR A 69 10.37 5.99 -1.27
CA THR A 69 11.47 5.06 -1.03
C THR A 69 12.79 5.80 -1.12
N GLU A 70 13.69 5.51 -0.19
CA GLU A 70 15.07 5.97 -0.25
C GLU A 70 16.02 4.83 0.09
N ALA A 71 17.22 4.85 -0.48
CA ALA A 71 18.23 3.86 -0.18
C ALA A 71 19.64 4.47 -0.22
N LYS A 72 20.55 3.88 0.57
CA LYS A 72 21.98 4.18 0.54
C LYS A 72 22.80 2.97 0.97
N ILE A 73 24.08 2.99 0.63
CA ILE A 73 25.07 2.07 1.18
C ILE A 73 25.72 2.75 2.39
N SER A 74 25.73 2.06 3.51
CA SER A 74 26.32 2.50 4.77
C SER A 74 27.07 1.37 5.43
N ASN A 75 28.38 1.53 5.65
CA ASN A 75 29.28 0.51 6.19
C ASN A 75 29.15 -0.84 5.46
N GLU A 76 29.24 -0.82 4.13
CA GLU A 76 29.09 -1.95 3.22
C GLU A 76 27.71 -2.64 3.28
N GLN A 77 26.70 -1.98 3.87
CA GLN A 77 25.35 -2.50 4.03
C GLN A 77 24.35 -1.65 3.28
N ASN A 78 23.48 -2.33 2.52
CA ASN A 78 22.34 -1.68 1.87
C ASN A 78 21.30 -1.32 2.92
N LEU A 79 21.06 -0.02 3.10
CA LEU A 79 19.95 0.52 3.86
C LEU A 79 18.87 1.01 2.89
N GLU A 80 17.62 0.60 3.11
CA GLU A 80 16.44 1.08 2.36
C GLU A 80 15.39 1.52 3.38
N VAL A 81 14.70 2.62 3.13
CA VAL A 81 13.56 3.06 3.92
C VAL A 81 12.34 3.20 3.03
N LEU A 82 11.26 2.51 3.41
CA LEU A 82 9.96 2.60 2.76
C LEU A 82 9.04 3.46 3.62
N PHE A 83 8.26 4.32 2.96
CA PHE A 83 7.27 5.16 3.62
C PHE A 83 5.88 4.75 3.15
N TYR A 84 5.01 4.45 4.10
CA TYR A 84 3.60 4.17 3.85
C TYR A 84 2.74 5.19 4.59
N ARG A 85 1.77 5.79 3.90
CA ARG A 85 0.81 6.71 4.50
C ARG A 85 -0.03 5.98 5.55
N THR A 86 -0.03 6.47 6.78
CA THR A 86 -0.75 5.86 7.92
C THR A 86 -1.63 6.85 8.67
N HIS A 87 -1.49 8.14 8.40
CA HIS A 87 -2.25 9.17 9.07
C HIS A 87 -2.39 10.41 8.20
N HIS A 88 -3.38 11.23 8.52
CA HIS A 88 -3.67 12.46 7.82
C HIS A 88 -3.15 13.65 8.62
N LYS A 89 -2.47 14.58 7.94
CA LYS A 89 -1.99 15.83 8.54
C LYS A 89 -2.56 17.05 7.82
N THR A 90 -2.54 17.05 6.49
CA THR A 90 -3.02 18.16 5.66
C THR A 90 -3.89 17.66 4.50
N SER A 91 -4.92 18.44 4.15
CA SER A 91 -5.85 18.14 3.04
C SER A 91 -5.51 18.98 1.80
N ASP A 92 -4.25 19.00 1.40
CA ASP A 92 -3.76 19.73 0.21
C ASP A 92 -3.79 18.89 -1.08
N GLY A 93 -4.16 17.61 -0.98
CA GLY A 93 -4.27 16.68 -2.11
C GLY A 93 -2.94 16.02 -2.47
N GLU A 94 -1.86 16.28 -1.74
CA GLU A 94 -0.58 15.60 -1.89
C GLU A 94 -0.30 14.73 -0.66
N THR A 95 0.47 13.65 -0.85
CA THR A 95 0.97 12.88 0.31
C THR A 95 2.32 13.44 0.70
N SER A 96 2.53 13.72 1.98
CA SER A 96 3.82 14.12 2.50
C SER A 96 4.47 13.02 3.34
N LYS A 97 5.80 13.06 3.50
CA LYS A 97 6.50 12.09 4.37
C LYS A 97 6.08 12.19 5.83
N GLU A 98 5.62 13.36 6.27
CA GLU A 98 5.13 13.60 7.62
C GLU A 98 3.78 12.91 7.90
N GLU A 99 3.12 12.38 6.88
CA GLU A 99 1.89 11.59 6.97
C GLU A 99 2.15 10.07 6.88
N CYS A 100 3.44 9.71 6.78
CA CYS A 100 3.87 8.35 6.56
C CYS A 100 4.57 7.77 7.79
N THR A 101 4.48 6.45 7.95
CA THR A 101 5.33 5.72 8.87
C THR A 101 6.52 5.12 8.10
N PRO A 102 7.76 5.47 8.47
CA PRO A 102 8.95 4.90 7.85
C PRO A 102 9.26 3.49 8.38
N LEU A 103 9.64 2.60 7.48
CA LEU A 103 10.14 1.24 7.75
C LEU A 103 11.56 1.15 7.21
N LEU A 104 12.54 0.94 8.08
CA LEU A 104 13.96 0.85 7.73
C LEU A 104 14.40 -0.60 7.62
N PHE A 105 15.03 -0.89 6.50
CA PHE A 105 15.57 -2.18 6.14
C PHE A 105 17.09 -2.11 6.07
N LYS A 106 17.72 -3.20 6.48
CA LYS A 106 19.14 -3.45 6.31
C LYS A 106 19.32 -4.81 5.64
N GLN A 107 19.98 -4.82 4.49
CA GLN A 107 20.13 -6.03 3.66
C GLN A 107 18.79 -6.73 3.38
N GLY A 108 17.74 -5.94 3.09
CA GLY A 108 16.40 -6.44 2.78
C GLY A 108 15.60 -6.94 4.00
N LYS A 109 16.12 -6.79 5.22
CA LYS A 109 15.44 -7.18 6.46
C LYS A 109 15.02 -5.97 7.27
N LEU A 110 13.78 -5.96 7.76
CA LEU A 110 13.27 -4.88 8.59
C LEU A 110 14.04 -4.83 9.91
N ILE A 111 14.59 -3.66 10.25
CA ILE A 111 15.36 -3.44 11.48
C ILE A 111 14.77 -2.38 12.41
N ALA A 112 13.95 -1.47 11.89
CA ALA A 112 13.24 -0.47 12.67
C ALA A 112 12.02 0.05 11.89
N TRP A 113 11.02 0.56 12.60
CA TRP A 113 9.89 1.29 12.03
C TRP A 113 9.29 2.26 13.07
N GLY A 114 8.61 3.31 12.61
CA GLY A 114 8.05 4.36 13.47
C GLY A 114 8.83 5.68 13.46
N GLU A 115 8.38 6.66 14.25
CA GLU A 115 8.78 8.09 14.18
C GLU A 115 10.29 8.33 14.04
N ASP A 116 11.12 7.74 14.91
CA ASP A 116 12.57 7.99 14.97
C ASP A 116 13.36 7.26 13.86
N THR A 117 12.71 6.40 13.09
CA THR A 117 13.38 5.50 12.14
C THR A 117 14.05 6.25 10.99
N TYR A 118 13.41 7.33 10.50
CA TYR A 118 14.00 8.11 9.42
C TYR A 118 15.22 8.90 9.90
N HIS A 119 15.24 9.37 11.15
CA HIS A 119 16.43 9.97 11.73
C HIS A 119 17.60 8.98 11.83
N GLN A 120 17.32 7.73 12.21
CA GLN A 120 18.35 6.67 12.23
C GLN A 120 18.91 6.42 10.83
N TYR A 121 18.04 6.36 9.81
CA TYR A 121 18.46 6.28 8.42
C TYR A 121 19.38 7.45 8.06
N LEU A 122 18.96 8.69 8.26
CA LEU A 122 19.76 9.88 7.91
C LEU A 122 21.09 9.95 8.64
N SER A 123 21.15 9.55 9.91
CA SER A 123 22.37 9.56 10.74
C SER A 123 23.42 8.53 10.33
N SER A 124 23.04 7.51 9.57
CA SER A 124 23.97 6.47 9.11
C SER A 124 24.95 7.05 8.07
N PRO A 125 26.26 6.80 8.16
CA PRO A 125 27.24 7.35 7.21
C PRO A 125 26.99 6.82 5.79
N ILE A 126 27.34 7.60 4.77
CA ILE A 126 27.35 7.11 3.38
C ILE A 126 28.77 6.64 3.09
N ASP A 127 28.91 5.45 2.51
CA ASP A 127 30.23 4.97 2.08
C ASP A 127 30.78 5.86 0.96
N SER A 128 32.06 6.21 1.07
CA SER A 128 32.77 7.10 0.15
C SER A 128 33.18 6.39 -1.14
#